data_AF-A0A5N5LUU1-F1
#
_entry.id   AF-A0A5N5LUU1-F1
#
_cell.length_a   1.000
_cell.length_b   1.000
_cell.length_c   1.000
_cell.angle_alpha   90.00
_cell.angle_beta   90.00
_cell.angle_gamma   90.00
#
_symmetry.space_group_name_H-M   'P 1'
#
loop_
_entity.id
_entity.type
_entity.pdbx_description
1 polymer ?
#
loop_
_entity_poly.entity_id
_entity_poly.type
_entity_poly.pdbx_seq_one_letter_code
_entity_poly.pdbx_strand_id
1 'polypeptide(L)'
;MAVMLWTWVFLAFSAHLVVSYTGRKCGSPTVYPGKQLEERYEGKQEFSNRDRVVYKCALGYTYSYGSRFSFCQNGQWSLLGMECRRKRCGSAGEIPNGRFRQMGNAFGDKAYAFCNEGYVLQGEPVRECLVNGWRGTVPTCVALVADSASDRPVTCPLLHKNKNATFHGTKATYEPREILSYSCNAGFRQIGNKNYLLCEGTGKWNPSHANCEMIKCENFTIANGKLQFGNLTFNTKVNISCKDGFRLRGPSVVTCGADSSWTPDLPTCEEVLPVQVTCPPPAVPNSSGQDGYKMEYEVGEHATISCQEDFELIGSSQVTCGADGQWQEMPECRLARGNCQPPPYFPNAHTEHRDQRHYEPNTAVRFKCNHGYRMVRGPSTIYCRNGQWTALRLKCDKKKCGSAGEIENGRYQYTGSLFGDTATATCNEGYHLVGVGVRHCRAHGWEGRVPVCEAIQCPEPPLVPDADLFFDTSGIIKHGFVASYRCRYGTLIGASDIFCAEDGTWSAPAPRCEVVTCPTPSVKHGVIVSGTRPRYQSGSSVIFRYPSLRELAEQEHSCN
;
A
#
# COMPACT_ATOMS: atom_id res chain seq x y z
N MET A 1 -89.76 -72.03 -88.49
CA MET A 1 -91.13 -71.57 -88.18
C MET A 1 -91.39 -71.83 -86.72
N ALA A 2 -91.79 -70.78 -85.98
CA ALA A 2 -92.38 -70.81 -84.63
C ALA A 2 -91.47 -71.28 -83.47
N VAL A 3 -91.45 -70.73 -82.25
CA VAL A 3 -91.99 -69.52 -81.58
C VAL A 3 -91.56 -69.68 -80.10
N MET A 4 -91.09 -68.60 -79.46
CA MET A 4 -91.22 -68.28 -78.01
C MET A 4 -90.54 -69.20 -76.96
N LEU A 5 -89.52 -68.72 -76.24
CA LEU A 5 -89.52 -67.88 -75.03
C LEU A 5 -89.26 -68.70 -73.75
N TRP A 6 -88.09 -68.43 -73.16
CA TRP A 6 -87.90 -68.12 -71.74
C TRP A 6 -88.40 -69.13 -70.70
N THR A 7 -87.46 -69.87 -70.13
CA THR A 7 -86.92 -69.67 -68.76
C THR A 7 -86.23 -70.97 -68.34
N TRP A 8 -85.28 -70.86 -67.41
CA TRP A 8 -84.52 -71.92 -66.74
C TRP A 8 -83.08 -72.16 -67.22
N VAL A 9 -82.18 -71.52 -66.47
CA VAL A 9 -80.94 -72.06 -65.88
C VAL A 9 -79.90 -72.66 -66.86
N PHE A 10 -78.78 -71.96 -67.03
CA PHE A 10 -77.42 -72.42 -66.66
C PHE A 10 -76.38 -71.58 -67.39
N LEU A 11 -75.75 -70.64 -66.68
CA LEU A 11 -74.30 -70.41 -66.79
C LEU A 11 -73.80 -70.02 -65.41
N ALA A 12 -73.36 -71.05 -64.68
CA ALA A 12 -72.48 -70.92 -63.54
C ALA A 12 -71.09 -70.53 -64.03
N PHE A 13 -70.56 -69.40 -63.58
CA PHE A 13 -69.14 -68.97 -63.48
C PHE A 13 -69.24 -67.50 -63.05
N SER A 14 -69.10 -67.12 -61.78
CA SER A 14 -67.92 -67.31 -60.96
C SER A 14 -68.28 -67.22 -59.48
N ALA A 15 -67.75 -68.18 -58.72
CA ALA A 15 -67.56 -68.01 -57.29
C ALA A 15 -66.60 -66.83 -57.07
N HIS A 16 -67.12 -65.71 -56.57
CA HIS A 16 -66.40 -64.96 -55.56
C HIS A 16 -67.35 -64.76 -54.40
N LEU A 17 -67.14 -65.59 -53.37
CA LEU A 17 -67.06 -65.14 -52.00
C LEU A 17 -66.76 -63.64 -51.94
N VAL A 18 -67.79 -62.79 -51.87
CA VAL A 18 -67.68 -61.62 -51.01
C VAL A 18 -67.89 -62.19 -49.62
N VAL A 19 -66.87 -62.90 -49.12
CA VAL A 19 -66.53 -62.75 -47.72
C VAL A 19 -66.47 -61.24 -47.58
N SER A 20 -67.48 -60.63 -46.96
CA SER A 20 -67.32 -59.31 -46.39
C SER A 20 -66.14 -59.54 -45.47
N TYR A 21 -64.95 -59.22 -45.98
CA TYR A 21 -63.73 -59.36 -45.24
C TYR A 21 -63.88 -58.30 -44.16
N THR A 22 -64.53 -58.70 -43.06
CA THR A 22 -64.67 -57.93 -41.83
C THR A 22 -63.27 -57.94 -41.27
N GLY A 23 -62.41 -57.15 -41.91
CA GLY A 23 -61.04 -57.02 -41.48
C GLY A 23 -61.04 -56.56 -40.04
N ARG A 24 -59.99 -56.92 -39.33
CA ARG A 24 -59.91 -56.63 -37.90
C ARG A 24 -60.10 -55.13 -37.68
N LYS A 25 -60.89 -54.77 -36.67
CA LYS A 25 -61.05 -53.37 -36.23
C LYS A 25 -59.69 -52.84 -35.77
N CYS A 26 -59.44 -51.56 -35.99
CA CYS A 26 -58.25 -50.89 -35.47
C CYS A 26 -58.55 -50.26 -34.11
N GLY A 27 -57.57 -50.28 -33.21
CA GLY A 27 -57.60 -49.51 -31.97
C GLY A 27 -57.31 -48.02 -32.21
N SER A 28 -56.88 -47.32 -31.16
CA SER A 28 -56.52 -45.90 -31.24
C SER A 28 -55.54 -45.61 -32.40
N PRO A 29 -55.78 -44.55 -33.19
CA PRO A 29 -54.90 -44.15 -34.28
C PRO A 29 -53.46 -43.89 -33.85
N THR A 30 -52.50 -44.21 -34.73
CA THR A 30 -51.06 -44.02 -34.45
C THR A 30 -50.74 -42.55 -34.19
N VAL A 31 -49.98 -42.27 -33.13
CA VAL A 31 -49.54 -40.91 -32.78
C VAL A 31 -48.26 -40.58 -33.54
N TYR A 32 -48.24 -39.42 -34.22
CA TYR A 32 -47.08 -38.97 -34.98
C TYR A 32 -46.56 -37.63 -34.43
N PRO A 33 -45.24 -37.46 -34.20
CA PRO A 33 -44.67 -36.20 -33.72
C PRO A 33 -45.01 -35.02 -34.66
N GLY A 34 -45.42 -33.89 -34.08
CA GLY A 34 -45.77 -32.67 -34.84
C GLY A 34 -47.08 -32.75 -35.64
N LYS A 35 -47.86 -33.84 -35.49
CA LYS A 35 -49.16 -34.05 -36.14
C LYS A 35 -50.20 -34.35 -35.05
N GLN A 36 -51.41 -33.85 -35.23
CA GLN A 36 -52.50 -34.01 -34.28
C GLN A 36 -53.68 -34.67 -34.99
N LEU A 37 -54.29 -35.66 -34.37
CA LEU A 37 -55.55 -36.23 -34.84
C LEU A 37 -56.64 -35.16 -34.73
N GLU A 38 -57.57 -35.07 -35.68
CA GLU A 38 -58.70 -34.14 -35.51
C GLU A 38 -59.53 -34.50 -34.27
N GLU A 39 -59.88 -33.48 -33.49
CA GLU A 39 -60.59 -33.59 -32.20
C GLU A 39 -61.86 -34.45 -32.29
N ARG A 40 -62.54 -34.49 -33.44
CA ARG A 40 -63.72 -35.33 -33.68
C ARG A 40 -63.48 -36.84 -33.55
N TYR A 41 -62.21 -37.27 -33.55
CA TYR A 41 -61.81 -38.67 -33.37
C TYR A 41 -61.07 -38.90 -32.05
N GLU A 42 -60.70 -37.83 -31.31
CA GLU A 42 -60.09 -37.94 -29.98
C GLU A 42 -61.10 -38.59 -29.02
N GLY A 43 -60.66 -39.60 -28.26
CA GLY A 43 -61.51 -40.37 -27.33
C GLY A 43 -62.25 -41.58 -27.92
N LYS A 44 -62.29 -41.75 -29.25
CA LYS A 44 -62.82 -42.98 -29.87
C LYS A 44 -61.78 -44.12 -29.80
N GLN A 45 -62.18 -45.27 -29.25
CA GLN A 45 -61.25 -46.39 -29.00
C GLN A 45 -61.24 -47.48 -30.08
N GLU A 46 -62.33 -47.62 -30.86
CA GLU A 46 -62.44 -48.63 -31.94
C GLU A 46 -62.85 -48.02 -33.29
N PHE A 47 -62.22 -48.49 -34.37
CA PHE A 47 -62.48 -48.07 -35.74
C PHE A 47 -62.70 -49.29 -36.65
N SER A 48 -63.68 -49.21 -37.54
CA SER A 48 -64.01 -50.30 -38.47
C SER A 48 -62.93 -50.43 -39.55
N ASN A 49 -62.75 -51.63 -40.10
CA ASN A 49 -61.86 -51.82 -41.23
C ASN A 49 -62.30 -50.95 -42.43
N ARG A 50 -61.34 -50.25 -43.05
CA ARG A 50 -61.49 -49.18 -44.05
C ARG A 50 -61.94 -47.82 -43.53
N ASP A 51 -62.13 -47.64 -42.22
CA ASP A 51 -62.34 -46.31 -41.64
C ASP A 51 -61.14 -45.41 -41.94
N ARG A 52 -61.42 -44.14 -42.21
CA ARG A 52 -60.44 -43.11 -42.47
C ARG A 52 -60.44 -42.10 -41.34
N VAL A 53 -59.28 -41.85 -40.78
CA VAL A 53 -59.06 -40.76 -39.83
C VAL A 53 -58.24 -39.65 -40.49
N VAL A 54 -58.45 -38.43 -40.00
CA VAL A 54 -57.81 -37.23 -40.56
C VAL A 54 -56.89 -36.62 -39.51
N TYR A 55 -55.67 -36.30 -39.93
CA TYR A 55 -54.70 -35.59 -39.12
C TYR A 55 -54.57 -34.14 -39.61
N LYS A 56 -54.40 -33.23 -38.65
CA LYS A 56 -53.96 -31.85 -38.85
C LYS A 56 -52.51 -31.71 -38.37
N CYS A 57 -51.81 -30.66 -38.79
CA CYS A 57 -50.51 -30.38 -38.19
C CYS A 57 -50.74 -29.89 -36.75
N ALA A 58 -49.89 -30.33 -35.83
CA ALA A 58 -49.93 -29.87 -34.46
C ALA A 58 -49.65 -28.36 -34.38
N LEU A 59 -50.03 -27.73 -33.27
CA LEU A 59 -49.81 -26.32 -33.05
C LEU A 59 -48.33 -25.95 -33.25
N GLY A 60 -48.05 -24.92 -34.08
CA GLY A 60 -46.70 -24.52 -34.44
C GLY A 60 -46.13 -25.16 -35.72
N TYR A 61 -46.88 -26.05 -36.37
CA TYR A 61 -46.51 -26.66 -37.64
C TYR A 61 -47.46 -26.25 -38.78
N THR A 62 -46.97 -26.22 -40.01
CA THR A 62 -47.73 -25.99 -41.23
C THR A 62 -47.67 -27.22 -42.14
N TYR A 63 -48.80 -27.51 -42.77
CA TYR A 63 -48.90 -28.60 -43.74
C TYR A 63 -48.01 -28.27 -44.93
N SER A 64 -47.09 -29.19 -45.25
CA SER A 64 -46.18 -29.03 -46.39
C SER A 64 -46.73 -29.73 -47.62
N TYR A 65 -46.93 -31.06 -47.57
CA TYR A 65 -47.45 -31.89 -48.65
C TYR A 65 -47.85 -33.28 -48.13
N GLY A 66 -48.49 -34.10 -48.95
CA GLY A 66 -48.81 -35.51 -48.64
C GLY A 66 -50.21 -35.76 -48.04
N SER A 67 -50.67 -37.01 -48.06
CA SER A 67 -52.06 -37.33 -47.66
C SER A 67 -52.27 -37.20 -46.14
N ARG A 68 -53.27 -36.41 -45.72
CA ARG A 68 -53.68 -36.22 -44.31
C ARG A 68 -54.47 -37.40 -43.73
N PHE A 69 -54.64 -38.45 -44.52
CA PHE A 69 -55.51 -39.57 -44.21
C PHE A 69 -54.69 -40.79 -43.81
N SER A 70 -55.10 -41.43 -42.72
CA SER A 70 -54.68 -42.80 -42.39
C SER A 70 -55.91 -43.69 -42.41
N PHE A 71 -55.76 -44.88 -42.98
CA PHE A 71 -56.83 -45.84 -43.19
C PHE A 71 -56.61 -47.05 -42.29
N CYS A 72 -57.67 -47.51 -41.64
CA CYS A 72 -57.63 -48.80 -40.95
C CYS A 72 -57.62 -49.91 -41.99
N GLN A 73 -56.53 -50.68 -42.02
CA GLN A 73 -56.32 -51.82 -42.90
C GLN A 73 -56.08 -53.05 -42.03
N ASN A 74 -57.17 -53.77 -41.78
CA ASN A 74 -57.15 -55.12 -41.21
C ASN A 74 -56.47 -55.21 -39.82
N GLY A 75 -56.80 -54.27 -38.94
CA GLY A 75 -56.28 -54.17 -37.58
C GLY A 75 -55.06 -53.26 -37.43
N GLN A 76 -54.49 -52.76 -38.52
CA GLN A 76 -53.37 -51.82 -38.51
C GLN A 76 -53.71 -50.53 -39.27
N TRP A 77 -53.17 -49.42 -38.78
CA TRP A 77 -53.30 -48.13 -39.45
C TRP A 77 -52.27 -48.00 -40.57
N SER A 78 -52.71 -47.55 -41.75
CA SER A 78 -51.80 -47.25 -42.86
C SER A 78 -50.86 -46.10 -42.47
N LEU A 79 -49.62 -46.15 -42.95
CA LEU A 79 -48.64 -45.08 -42.72
C LEU A 79 -49.18 -43.72 -43.17
N LEU A 80 -49.06 -42.72 -42.31
CA LEU A 80 -49.51 -41.37 -42.60
C LEU A 80 -48.48 -40.65 -43.48
N GLY A 81 -48.85 -40.38 -44.75
CA GLY A 81 -47.99 -39.72 -45.73
C GLY A 81 -47.94 -38.19 -45.64
N MET A 82 -48.70 -37.57 -44.73
CA MET A 82 -48.71 -36.12 -44.52
C MET A 82 -47.42 -35.65 -43.87
N GLU A 83 -46.82 -34.59 -44.42
CA GLU A 83 -45.62 -33.97 -43.89
C GLU A 83 -45.92 -32.57 -43.33
N CYS A 84 -45.53 -32.36 -42.07
CA CYS A 84 -45.72 -31.11 -41.35
C CYS A 84 -44.37 -30.46 -41.10
N ARG A 85 -44.19 -29.25 -41.61
CA ARG A 85 -42.98 -28.46 -41.36
C ARG A 85 -43.22 -27.50 -40.22
N ARG A 86 -42.18 -27.22 -39.45
CA ARG A 86 -42.24 -26.21 -38.38
C ARG A 86 -42.50 -24.83 -39.00
N LYS A 87 -43.44 -24.05 -38.44
CA LYS A 87 -43.71 -22.67 -38.88
C LYS A 87 -42.44 -21.84 -38.76
N ARG A 88 -42.11 -21.02 -39.77
CA ARG A 88 -40.92 -20.18 -39.74
C ARG A 88 -41.22 -18.82 -39.13
N CYS A 89 -40.39 -18.38 -38.17
CA CYS A 89 -40.44 -17.04 -37.60
C CYS A 89 -39.59 -16.02 -38.36
N GLY A 90 -38.74 -16.46 -39.30
CA GLY A 90 -37.83 -15.57 -40.02
C GLY A 90 -36.69 -15.06 -39.13
N SER A 91 -36.11 -13.91 -39.45
CA SER A 91 -35.02 -13.33 -38.67
C SER A 91 -35.47 -12.94 -37.25
N ALA A 92 -34.64 -13.20 -36.25
CA ALA A 92 -34.88 -12.81 -34.86
C ALA A 92 -34.82 -11.28 -34.61
N GLY A 93 -34.53 -10.48 -35.64
CA GLY A 93 -34.36 -9.03 -35.60
C GLY A 93 -32.88 -8.63 -35.67
N GLU A 94 -32.63 -7.33 -35.73
CA GLU A 94 -31.29 -6.75 -35.72
C GLU A 94 -31.04 -6.03 -34.39
N ILE A 95 -29.84 -6.20 -33.83
CA ILE A 95 -29.44 -5.56 -32.58
C ILE A 95 -28.36 -4.53 -32.93
N PRO A 96 -28.60 -3.22 -32.75
CA PRO A 96 -27.56 -2.21 -32.89
C PRO A 96 -26.41 -2.51 -31.92
N ASN A 97 -25.16 -2.53 -32.39
CA ASN A 97 -23.98 -2.92 -31.61
C ASN A 97 -24.07 -4.32 -30.98
N GLY A 98 -24.78 -5.24 -31.64
CA GLY A 98 -24.87 -6.65 -31.28
C GLY A 98 -25.28 -7.53 -32.46
N ARG A 99 -25.54 -8.81 -32.19
CA ARG A 99 -26.00 -9.80 -33.17
C ARG A 99 -26.73 -10.96 -32.49
N PHE A 100 -27.62 -11.60 -33.24
CA PHE A 100 -28.19 -12.89 -32.83
C PHE A 100 -27.41 -14.06 -33.41
N ARG A 101 -27.14 -15.08 -32.59
CA ARG A 101 -26.82 -16.43 -33.06
C ARG A 101 -28.11 -17.24 -33.10
N GLN A 102 -28.67 -17.39 -34.30
CA GLN A 102 -29.88 -18.18 -34.53
C GLN A 102 -29.48 -19.65 -34.73
N MET A 103 -29.98 -20.55 -33.87
CA MET A 103 -29.80 -22.00 -34.09
C MET A 103 -30.68 -22.52 -35.24
N GLY A 104 -31.73 -21.76 -35.56
CA GLY A 104 -32.67 -22.00 -36.63
C GLY A 104 -33.73 -20.89 -36.64
N ASN A 105 -34.70 -20.98 -37.53
CA ASN A 105 -35.75 -19.97 -37.70
C ASN A 105 -37.16 -20.55 -37.73
N ALA A 106 -37.37 -21.73 -37.14
CA ALA A 106 -38.65 -22.43 -37.12
C ALA A 106 -39.16 -22.74 -35.71
N PHE A 107 -40.46 -23.05 -35.58
CA PHE A 107 -41.19 -23.19 -34.31
C PHE A 107 -40.48 -24.06 -33.27
N GLY A 108 -40.03 -23.48 -32.17
CA GLY A 108 -39.23 -24.08 -31.10
C GLY A 108 -37.72 -23.79 -31.17
N ASP A 109 -37.23 -23.18 -32.26
CA ASP A 109 -35.83 -22.75 -32.37
C ASP A 109 -35.57 -21.53 -31.50
N LYS A 110 -34.32 -21.42 -31.05
CA LYS A 110 -33.87 -20.34 -30.17
C LYS A 110 -32.84 -19.47 -30.87
N ALA A 111 -32.94 -18.17 -30.61
CA ALA A 111 -32.00 -17.16 -31.03
C ALA A 111 -31.39 -16.51 -29.80
N TYR A 112 -30.07 -16.58 -29.68
CA TYR A 112 -29.32 -16.06 -28.55
C TYR A 112 -28.71 -14.72 -28.94
N ALA A 113 -28.99 -13.67 -28.18
CA ALA A 113 -28.48 -12.33 -28.41
C ALA A 113 -27.09 -12.16 -27.81
N PHE A 114 -26.20 -11.50 -28.54
CA PHE A 114 -24.84 -11.16 -28.11
C PHE A 114 -24.55 -9.71 -28.48
N CYS A 115 -23.92 -8.94 -27.61
CA CYS A 115 -23.45 -7.60 -27.96
C CYS A 115 -22.04 -7.65 -28.57
N ASN A 116 -21.72 -6.63 -29.35
CA ASN A 116 -20.37 -6.37 -29.82
C ASN A 116 -19.51 -5.86 -28.66
N GLU A 117 -18.21 -5.87 -28.86
CA GLU A 117 -17.26 -5.49 -27.82
C GLU A 117 -17.56 -4.10 -27.23
N GLY A 118 -17.68 -3.97 -25.89
CA GLY A 118 -17.92 -2.67 -25.23
C GLY A 118 -19.38 -2.22 -25.12
N TYR A 119 -20.34 -3.15 -25.22
CA TYR A 119 -21.78 -2.92 -25.02
C TYR A 119 -22.42 -4.07 -24.21
N VAL A 120 -23.45 -3.79 -23.39
CA VAL A 120 -24.16 -4.78 -22.57
C VAL A 120 -25.57 -4.97 -23.04
N LEU A 121 -26.00 -6.22 -23.02
CA LEU A 121 -27.35 -6.61 -23.41
C LEU A 121 -28.36 -6.22 -22.33
N GLN A 122 -29.29 -5.33 -22.67
CA GLN A 122 -30.49 -5.07 -21.90
C GLN A 122 -31.70 -5.78 -22.53
N GLY A 123 -32.39 -6.60 -21.71
CA GLY A 123 -33.55 -7.39 -22.11
C GLY A 123 -33.27 -8.89 -22.07
N GLU A 124 -34.25 -9.68 -22.53
CA GLU A 124 -34.16 -11.14 -22.50
C GLU A 124 -33.12 -11.66 -23.51
N PRO A 125 -32.12 -12.47 -23.08
CA PRO A 125 -31.00 -12.88 -23.92
C PRO A 125 -31.36 -13.95 -24.95
N VAL A 126 -32.54 -14.55 -24.82
CA VAL A 126 -32.98 -15.65 -25.68
C VAL A 126 -34.39 -15.37 -26.17
N ARG A 127 -34.57 -15.43 -27.48
CA ARG A 127 -35.89 -15.44 -28.10
C ARG A 127 -36.18 -16.85 -28.60
N GLU A 128 -37.40 -17.31 -28.37
CA GLU A 128 -37.88 -18.61 -28.85
C GLU A 128 -38.97 -18.39 -29.90
N CYS A 129 -38.87 -19.10 -31.01
CA CYS A 129 -39.83 -19.02 -32.10
C CYS A 129 -41.11 -19.77 -31.71
N LEU A 130 -42.16 -19.03 -31.37
CA LEU A 130 -43.47 -19.60 -31.05
C LEU A 130 -44.41 -19.54 -32.27
N VAL A 131 -45.64 -20.02 -32.08
CA VAL A 131 -46.65 -20.14 -33.14
C VAL A 131 -46.94 -18.80 -33.84
N ASN A 132 -46.77 -17.69 -33.11
CA ASN A 132 -47.06 -16.32 -33.54
C ASN A 132 -45.80 -15.49 -33.81
N GLY A 133 -44.63 -16.13 -33.94
CA GLY A 133 -43.36 -15.44 -34.15
C GLY A 133 -42.40 -15.54 -32.96
N TRP A 134 -41.30 -14.79 -33.02
CA TRP A 134 -40.30 -14.73 -31.95
C TRP A 134 -40.90 -14.11 -30.68
N ARG A 135 -40.84 -14.85 -29.57
CA ARG A 135 -41.30 -14.39 -28.25
C ARG A 135 -40.44 -13.22 -27.74
N GLY A 136 -41.06 -12.29 -27.02
CA GLY A 136 -40.39 -11.15 -26.41
C GLY A 136 -40.04 -10.05 -27.41
N THR A 137 -39.42 -8.97 -26.94
CA THR A 137 -38.90 -7.87 -27.77
C THR A 137 -37.45 -8.14 -28.19
N VAL A 138 -36.96 -7.44 -29.22
CA VAL A 138 -35.53 -7.47 -29.57
C VAL A 138 -34.76 -6.76 -28.44
N PRO A 139 -33.77 -7.41 -27.79
CA PRO A 139 -32.96 -6.78 -26.74
C PRO A 139 -32.01 -5.75 -27.36
N THR A 140 -31.59 -4.78 -26.55
CA THR A 140 -30.70 -3.69 -26.99
C THR A 140 -29.32 -3.85 -26.39
N CYS A 141 -28.29 -3.48 -27.16
CA CYS A 141 -26.93 -3.40 -26.64
C CYS A 141 -26.62 -1.94 -26.32
N VAL A 142 -26.51 -1.62 -25.03
CA VAL A 142 -26.23 -0.27 -24.54
C VAL A 142 -24.73 -0.10 -24.27
N ALA A 143 -24.19 1.06 -24.62
CA ALA A 143 -22.77 1.34 -24.46
C ALA A 143 -22.41 1.36 -22.98
N LEU A 144 -21.20 0.93 -22.70
CA LEU A 144 -20.68 0.88 -21.35
C LEU A 144 -20.22 2.28 -20.85
N VAL A 145 -21.14 3.20 -20.57
CA VAL A 145 -20.88 4.59 -20.12
C VAL A 145 -20.49 4.70 -18.64
N ALA A 146 -19.67 3.85 -18.03
CA ALA A 146 -19.66 3.76 -16.55
C ALA A 146 -21.09 3.58 -15.94
N ASP A 147 -22.09 3.36 -16.79
CA ASP A 147 -22.99 2.23 -16.91
C ASP A 147 -22.32 1.08 -17.67
N SER A 148 -22.43 -0.14 -17.14
CA SER A 148 -22.28 -1.45 -17.80
C SER A 148 -20.85 -1.91 -18.25
N ALA A 149 -20.61 -3.24 -18.29
CA ALA A 149 -19.31 -3.93 -18.45
C ALA A 149 -19.32 -5.01 -19.56
N SER A 150 -18.18 -5.26 -20.24
CA SER A 150 -17.87 -6.36 -21.20
C SER A 150 -17.81 -6.02 -22.69
N ASP A 151 -16.67 -5.50 -23.14
CA ASP A 151 -15.63 -6.37 -23.70
C ASP A 151 -14.33 -5.58 -23.64
N ARG A 152 -13.37 -6.12 -22.89
CA ARG A 152 -12.05 -5.50 -22.71
C ARG A 152 -11.04 -6.58 -23.03
N PRO A 153 -9.91 -6.23 -23.67
CA PRO A 153 -8.81 -7.15 -23.83
C PRO A 153 -8.51 -7.77 -22.48
N VAL A 154 -8.35 -9.10 -22.43
CA VAL A 154 -7.98 -9.88 -21.22
C VAL A 154 -6.57 -9.48 -20.82
N THR A 155 -6.49 -8.27 -20.31
CA THR A 155 -5.30 -7.52 -20.04
C THR A 155 -5.55 -6.82 -18.72
N CYS A 156 -4.54 -6.86 -17.87
CA CYS A 156 -4.66 -6.26 -16.58
C CYS A 156 -4.32 -4.77 -16.73
N PRO A 157 -5.20 -3.86 -16.28
CA PRO A 157 -4.92 -2.44 -16.38
C PRO A 157 -3.77 -2.07 -15.44
N LEU A 158 -3.01 -1.05 -15.78
CA LEU A 158 -2.08 -0.45 -14.84
C LEU A 158 -2.83 -0.01 -13.58
N LEU A 159 -2.42 -0.54 -12.42
CA LEU A 159 -3.00 -0.09 -11.16
C LEU A 159 -2.47 1.31 -10.84
N HIS A 160 -3.39 2.23 -10.54
CA HIS A 160 -3.01 3.57 -10.10
C HIS A 160 -2.33 3.51 -8.73
N LYS A 161 -1.40 4.45 -8.51
CA LYS A 161 -0.81 4.68 -7.18
C LYS A 161 -1.94 4.83 -6.18
N ASN A 162 -1.89 4.04 -5.12
CA ASN A 162 -2.85 4.09 -4.04
C ASN A 162 -2.13 4.48 -2.75
N LYS A 163 -2.82 4.43 -1.60
CA LYS A 163 -2.22 4.79 -0.31
C LYS A 163 -1.19 3.76 0.18
N ASN A 164 -1.32 2.47 -0.17
CA ASN A 164 -0.50 1.39 0.38
C ASN A 164 0.74 1.03 -0.47
N ALA A 165 0.68 1.22 -1.79
CA ALA A 165 1.71 0.82 -2.73
C ALA A 165 1.77 1.73 -3.97
N THR A 166 2.98 1.84 -4.51
CA THR A 166 3.27 2.47 -5.79
C THR A 166 3.54 1.38 -6.81
N PHE A 167 2.74 1.32 -7.87
CA PHE A 167 2.92 0.38 -8.97
C PHE A 167 3.85 0.98 -10.03
N HIS A 168 4.94 0.28 -10.33
CA HIS A 168 5.98 0.67 -11.28
C HIS A 168 5.65 0.05 -12.64
N GLY A 169 4.81 0.75 -13.39
CA GLY A 169 4.36 0.27 -14.68
C GLY A 169 4.22 1.38 -15.70
N THR A 170 4.65 1.10 -16.93
CA THR A 170 4.66 2.06 -18.04
C THR A 170 3.64 1.75 -19.13
N LYS A 171 3.10 0.52 -19.12
CA LYS A 171 2.05 0.07 -20.04
C LYS A 171 0.68 0.40 -19.44
N ALA A 172 -0.25 0.89 -20.26
CA ALA A 172 -1.64 1.11 -19.84
C ALA A 172 -2.37 -0.22 -19.54
N THR A 173 -1.98 -1.29 -20.24
CA THR A 173 -2.52 -2.64 -20.13
C THR A 173 -1.39 -3.67 -20.23
N TYR A 174 -1.55 -4.78 -19.51
CA TYR A 174 -0.58 -5.88 -19.43
C TYR A 174 -1.20 -7.16 -19.98
N GLU A 175 -0.47 -7.86 -20.85
CA GLU A 175 -0.91 -9.13 -21.42
C GLU A 175 -0.82 -10.28 -20.39
N PRO A 176 -1.54 -11.40 -20.59
CA PRO A 176 -1.43 -12.56 -19.72
C PRO A 176 0.01 -13.05 -19.57
N ARG A 177 0.42 -13.35 -18.34
CA ARG A 177 1.79 -13.69 -17.88
C ARG A 177 2.76 -12.52 -17.73
N GLU A 178 2.38 -11.30 -18.07
CA GLU A 178 3.19 -10.13 -17.76
C GLU A 178 3.09 -9.75 -16.28
N ILE A 179 4.13 -9.07 -15.79
CA ILE A 179 4.24 -8.67 -14.39
C ILE A 179 4.16 -7.15 -14.24
N LEU A 180 3.51 -6.70 -13.17
CA LEU A 180 3.52 -5.32 -12.72
C LEU A 180 4.21 -5.26 -11.36
N SER A 181 5.42 -4.73 -11.33
CA SER A 181 6.16 -4.48 -10.09
C SER A 181 5.51 -3.39 -9.25
N TYR A 182 5.64 -3.49 -7.93
CA TYR A 182 5.20 -2.47 -6.99
C TYR A 182 6.20 -2.32 -5.83
N SER A 183 6.19 -1.16 -5.19
CA SER A 183 6.86 -0.93 -3.90
C SER A 183 5.83 -0.45 -2.88
N CYS A 184 5.94 -0.89 -1.63
CA CYS A 184 5.07 -0.36 -0.59
C CYS A 184 5.41 1.10 -0.29
N ASN A 185 4.38 1.90 -0.07
CA ASN A 185 4.54 3.32 0.28
C ASN A 185 5.00 3.46 1.73
N ALA A 186 5.50 4.64 2.08
CA ALA A 186 5.85 4.97 3.46
C ALA A 186 4.66 4.67 4.41
N GLY A 187 4.93 3.90 5.46
CA GLY A 187 3.92 3.42 6.41
C GLY A 187 3.27 2.08 6.07
N PHE A 188 3.72 1.41 5.02
CA PHE A 188 3.32 0.06 4.68
C PHE A 188 4.55 -0.84 4.46
N ARG A 189 4.52 -2.06 5.00
CA ARG A 189 5.56 -3.07 4.83
C ARG A 189 5.13 -4.12 3.82
N GLN A 190 6.09 -4.64 3.05
CA GLN A 190 5.84 -5.74 2.12
C GLN A 190 5.66 -7.05 2.89
N ILE A 191 4.67 -7.85 2.48
CA ILE A 191 4.46 -9.19 3.00
C ILE A 191 4.67 -10.22 1.89
N GLY A 192 5.55 -11.16 2.17
CA GLY A 192 5.98 -12.19 1.23
C GLY A 192 7.14 -11.74 0.33
N ASN A 193 7.69 -12.71 -0.41
CA ASN A 193 8.92 -12.53 -1.20
C ASN A 193 8.67 -11.96 -2.61
N LYS A 194 7.44 -11.62 -2.96
CA LYS A 194 7.06 -11.11 -4.29
C LYS A 194 6.67 -9.64 -4.18
N ASN A 195 7.32 -8.80 -4.99
CA ASN A 195 7.04 -7.36 -5.14
C ASN A 195 6.38 -7.05 -6.49
N TYR A 196 5.66 -8.02 -7.05
CA TYR A 196 5.03 -7.90 -8.36
C TYR A 196 3.69 -8.63 -8.38
N LEU A 197 2.79 -8.13 -9.23
CA LEU A 197 1.52 -8.75 -9.56
C LEU A 197 1.65 -9.45 -10.92
N LEU A 198 1.10 -10.65 -11.05
CA LEU A 198 1.05 -11.38 -12.31
C LEU A 198 -0.30 -11.14 -12.98
N CYS A 199 -0.30 -10.77 -14.25
CA CYS A 199 -1.54 -10.69 -15.01
C CYS A 199 -1.99 -12.08 -15.43
N GLU A 200 -3.11 -12.55 -14.90
CA GLU A 200 -3.66 -13.86 -15.24
C GLU A 200 -4.41 -13.81 -16.59
N GLY A 201 -4.57 -14.98 -17.23
CA GLY A 201 -5.38 -15.13 -18.45
C GLY A 201 -6.88 -14.89 -18.26
N THR A 202 -7.29 -14.32 -17.13
CA THR A 202 -8.63 -13.85 -16.79
C THR A 202 -8.71 -12.32 -16.76
N GLY A 203 -7.60 -11.60 -17.00
CA GLY A 203 -7.52 -10.13 -16.97
C GLY A 203 -7.48 -9.57 -15.55
N LYS A 204 -7.19 -10.41 -14.55
CA LYS A 204 -7.05 -10.03 -13.15
C LYS A 204 -5.59 -10.14 -12.71
N TRP A 205 -5.19 -9.21 -11.85
CA TRP A 205 -3.93 -9.27 -11.15
C TRP A 205 -3.96 -10.37 -10.08
N ASN A 206 -2.86 -11.13 -9.98
CA ASN A 206 -2.62 -12.09 -8.91
C ASN A 206 -1.26 -11.81 -8.24
N PRO A 207 -1.23 -11.38 -6.96
CA PRO A 207 -2.40 -11.09 -6.11
C PRO A 207 -3.22 -9.91 -6.66
N SER A 208 -4.49 -9.80 -6.24
CA SER A 208 -5.40 -8.75 -6.73
C SER A 208 -5.01 -7.34 -6.29
N HIS A 209 -4.12 -7.25 -5.31
CA HIS A 209 -3.59 -6.03 -4.73
C HIS A 209 -2.14 -6.25 -4.32
N ALA A 210 -1.38 -5.17 -4.18
CA ALA A 210 -0.05 -5.21 -3.58
C ALA A 210 -0.14 -5.73 -2.14
N ASN A 211 0.72 -6.68 -1.78
CA ASN A 211 0.85 -7.20 -0.42
C ASN A 211 1.60 -6.20 0.46
N CYS A 212 0.99 -5.05 0.69
CA CYS A 212 1.51 -3.97 1.52
C CYS A 212 0.58 -3.79 2.72
N GLU A 213 1.02 -4.26 3.87
CA GLU A 213 0.29 -4.07 5.12
C GLU A 213 0.75 -2.82 5.84
N MET A 214 -0.20 -2.11 6.45
CA MET A 214 0.12 -0.95 7.26
C MET A 214 1.06 -1.34 8.41
N ILE A 215 2.15 -0.61 8.55
CA ILE A 215 3.10 -0.78 9.65
C ILE A 215 2.35 -0.43 10.93
N LYS A 216 2.26 -1.43 11.81
CA LYS A 216 1.74 -1.30 13.17
C LYS A 216 2.89 -1.54 14.13
N CYS A 217 3.08 -0.62 15.07
CA CYS A 217 4.02 -0.82 16.16
C CYS A 217 3.31 -1.53 17.31
N GLU A 218 4.06 -2.37 18.02
CA GLU A 218 3.54 -3.02 19.22
C GLU A 218 3.17 -1.98 20.28
N ASN A 219 2.11 -2.29 21.03
CA ASN A 219 1.81 -1.50 22.21
C ASN A 219 2.92 -1.69 23.24
N PHE A 220 3.17 -0.64 24.01
CA PHE A 220 4.15 -0.69 25.07
C PHE A 220 3.58 -0.08 26.32
N THR A 221 4.13 -0.50 27.45
CA THR A 221 3.80 0.04 28.76
C THR A 221 5.09 0.49 29.42
N ILE A 222 5.06 1.66 30.03
CA ILE A 222 6.15 2.15 30.87
C ILE A 222 5.66 2.07 32.30
N ALA A 223 6.37 1.32 33.14
CA ALA A 223 6.08 1.25 34.57
C ALA A 223 6.07 2.68 35.13
N ASN A 224 4.98 3.06 35.81
CA ASN A 224 4.78 4.43 36.32
C ASN A 224 4.76 5.54 35.26
N GLY A 225 4.63 5.18 33.99
CA GLY A 225 4.34 6.09 32.88
C GLY A 225 2.84 6.33 32.69
N LYS A 226 2.51 7.51 32.15
CA LYS A 226 1.21 7.91 31.62
C LYS A 226 1.36 8.01 30.10
N LEU A 227 0.64 7.13 29.39
CA LEU A 227 0.65 6.99 27.94
C LEU A 227 -0.77 7.21 27.43
N GLN A 228 -0.92 7.99 26.36
CA GLN A 228 -2.18 8.13 25.63
C GLN A 228 -1.92 7.90 24.15
N PHE A 229 -2.58 6.89 23.59
CA PHE A 229 -2.49 6.61 22.17
C PHE A 229 -3.77 5.91 21.67
N GLY A 230 -4.07 6.14 20.39
CA GLY A 230 -5.09 5.40 19.63
C GLY A 230 -4.45 4.31 18.79
N ASN A 231 -4.72 4.28 17.48
CA ASN A 231 -4.07 3.34 16.57
C ASN A 231 -2.56 3.67 16.40
N LEU A 232 -1.71 2.68 16.72
CA LEU A 232 -0.24 2.76 16.67
C LEU A 232 0.28 2.40 15.28
N THR A 233 0.22 3.37 14.36
CA THR A 233 0.66 3.22 12.96
C THR A 233 1.96 3.97 12.71
N PHE A 234 2.57 3.75 11.55
CA PHE A 234 3.77 4.50 11.11
C PHE A 234 3.63 6.02 11.32
N ASN A 235 4.71 6.64 11.79
CA ASN A 235 4.78 8.06 12.16
C ASN A 235 3.86 8.51 13.31
N THR A 236 3.14 7.59 13.98
CA THR A 236 2.44 7.93 15.22
C THR A 236 3.47 8.33 16.28
N LYS A 237 3.29 9.52 16.85
CA LYS A 237 4.09 10.05 17.96
C LYS A 237 3.36 9.79 19.27
N VAL A 238 4.03 9.15 20.22
CA VAL A 238 3.48 8.88 21.55
C VAL A 238 4.19 9.76 22.56
N ASN A 239 3.43 10.64 23.21
CA ASN A 239 3.92 11.46 24.31
C ASN A 239 3.95 10.62 25.60
N ILE A 240 5.08 10.70 26.30
CA ILE A 240 5.35 9.93 27.49
C ILE A 240 5.56 10.90 28.65
N SER A 241 4.81 10.68 29.73
CA SER A 241 4.96 11.40 30.98
C SER A 241 4.97 10.39 32.13
N CYS A 242 5.48 10.77 33.31
CA CYS A 242 5.45 9.88 34.48
C CYS A 242 4.29 10.25 35.42
N LYS A 243 3.86 9.28 36.23
CA LYS A 243 2.95 9.51 37.36
C LYS A 243 3.65 10.35 38.43
N ASP A 244 2.86 10.96 39.31
CA ASP A 244 3.39 11.82 40.37
C ASP A 244 4.32 11.01 41.28
N GLY A 245 5.49 11.57 41.62
CA GLY A 245 6.54 10.86 42.37
C GLY A 245 7.56 10.09 41.52
N PHE A 246 7.54 10.22 40.18
CA PHE A 246 8.48 9.56 39.27
C PHE A 246 9.06 10.54 38.25
N ARG A 247 10.33 10.40 37.87
CA ARG A 247 10.98 11.22 36.85
C ARG A 247 11.18 10.42 35.57
N LEU A 248 10.99 11.08 34.43
CA LEU A 248 11.25 10.49 33.12
C LEU A 248 12.75 10.51 32.81
N ARG A 249 13.32 9.36 32.47
CA ARG A 249 14.70 9.21 31.99
C ARG A 249 14.69 8.63 30.58
N GLY A 250 15.05 9.47 29.62
CA GLY A 250 15.01 9.14 28.18
C GLY A 250 14.13 10.13 27.40
N PRO A 251 13.78 9.81 26.14
CA PRO A 251 12.97 10.69 25.28
C PRO A 251 11.54 10.84 25.81
N SER A 252 10.97 12.05 25.74
CA SER A 252 9.55 12.31 26.09
C SER A 252 8.56 12.02 24.97
N VAL A 253 9.07 11.76 23.76
CA VAL A 253 8.27 11.42 22.58
C VAL A 253 9.00 10.34 21.81
N VAL A 254 8.29 9.28 21.48
CA VAL A 254 8.78 8.20 20.60
C VAL A 254 7.91 8.11 19.36
N THR A 255 8.50 7.75 18.23
CA THR A 255 7.82 7.66 16.93
C THR A 255 7.86 6.23 16.41
N CYS A 256 6.73 5.75 15.89
CA CYS A 256 6.66 4.45 15.24
C CYS A 256 7.42 4.48 13.89
N GLY A 257 8.53 3.75 13.83
CA GLY A 257 9.46 3.68 12.70
C GLY A 257 9.00 2.76 11.58
N ALA A 258 9.76 2.75 10.48
CA ALA A 258 9.47 1.96 9.28
C ALA A 258 9.64 0.44 9.47
N ASP A 259 10.37 0.04 10.51
CA ASP A 259 10.68 -1.34 10.90
C ASP A 259 9.77 -1.87 12.02
N SER A 260 8.65 -1.18 12.29
CA SER A 260 7.76 -1.47 13.43
C SER A 260 8.41 -1.24 14.82
N SER A 261 9.56 -0.56 14.90
CA SER A 261 10.21 -0.22 16.16
C SER A 261 9.87 1.20 16.65
N TRP A 262 10.11 1.46 17.92
CA TRP A 262 9.97 2.79 18.51
C TRP A 262 11.31 3.51 18.45
N THR A 263 11.33 4.68 17.82
CA THR A 263 12.56 5.49 17.68
C THR A 263 12.35 6.91 18.21
N PRO A 264 13.25 7.42 19.08
CA PRO A 264 14.34 6.70 19.76
C PRO A 264 13.84 5.63 20.74
N ASP A 265 14.74 4.81 21.31
CA ASP A 265 14.40 3.74 22.26
C ASP A 265 13.53 4.22 23.45
N LEU A 266 12.70 3.31 23.98
CA LEU A 266 11.71 3.62 25.02
C LEU A 266 12.36 4.14 26.33
N PRO A 267 11.80 5.20 26.96
CA PRO A 267 12.30 5.75 28.23
C PRO A 267 11.81 4.97 29.46
N THR A 268 12.41 5.25 30.62
CA THR A 268 11.99 4.71 31.92
C THR A 268 11.45 5.81 32.85
N CYS A 269 10.45 5.49 33.67
CA CYS A 269 10.03 6.32 34.80
C CYS A 269 10.66 5.76 36.07
N GLU A 270 11.64 6.47 36.60
CA GLU A 270 12.34 6.08 37.83
C GLU A 270 11.66 6.76 39.02
N GLU A 271 11.51 6.04 40.14
CA GLU A 271 10.99 6.64 41.38
C GLU A 271 11.82 7.86 41.74
N VAL A 272 11.13 8.98 41.89
CA VAL A 272 11.59 10.03 42.78
C VAL A 272 11.10 9.57 44.14
N LEU A 273 11.84 8.62 44.73
CA LEU A 273 11.65 8.32 46.14
C LEU A 273 11.68 9.68 46.84
N PRO A 274 10.64 10.06 47.62
CA PRO A 274 10.85 11.09 48.60
C PRO A 274 12.01 10.53 49.42
N VAL A 275 13.14 11.22 49.39
CA VAL A 275 14.20 10.96 50.34
C VAL A 275 13.48 11.07 51.67
N GLN A 276 13.17 9.94 52.30
CA GLN A 276 12.81 9.98 53.70
C GLN A 276 14.01 10.63 54.30
N VAL A 277 13.77 11.82 54.84
CA VAL A 277 14.83 12.67 55.34
C VAL A 277 15.24 12.03 56.66
N THR A 278 16.03 10.97 56.54
CA THR A 278 16.59 10.23 57.65
C THR A 278 18.04 10.64 57.77
N CYS A 279 18.51 10.73 59.00
CA CYS A 279 19.91 10.93 59.25
C CYS A 279 20.59 9.55 59.29
N PRO A 280 21.72 9.37 58.60
CA PRO A 280 22.54 8.17 58.77
C PRO A 280 23.10 8.12 60.20
N PRO A 281 23.65 6.98 60.66
CA PRO A 281 24.33 6.90 61.95
C PRO A 281 25.33 8.06 62.09
N PRO A 282 25.37 8.78 63.23
CA PRO A 282 26.25 9.93 63.36
C PRO A 282 27.71 9.52 63.18
N ALA A 283 28.33 10.02 62.12
CA ALA A 283 29.72 9.72 61.80
C ALA A 283 30.65 10.74 62.48
N VAL A 284 30.85 10.58 63.79
CA VAL A 284 31.84 11.37 64.55
C VAL A 284 33.16 10.58 64.63
N PRO A 285 34.25 11.04 64.00
CA PRO A 285 35.53 10.34 64.04
C PRO A 285 36.04 10.17 65.48
N ASN A 286 36.59 9.00 65.81
CA ASN A 286 37.11 8.67 67.15
C ASN A 286 36.03 8.69 68.26
N SER A 287 34.76 8.49 67.88
CA SER A 287 33.68 8.20 68.82
C SER A 287 33.65 6.72 69.22
N SER A 288 33.34 6.44 70.49
CA SER A 288 33.06 5.11 71.00
C SER A 288 31.56 4.80 70.81
N GLY A 289 31.22 3.56 70.43
CA GLY A 289 29.82 3.11 70.34
C GLY A 289 29.20 3.03 68.94
N GLN A 290 29.99 2.92 67.86
CA GLN A 290 29.44 2.68 66.51
C GLN A 290 28.55 1.41 66.43
N ASP A 291 28.81 0.41 67.26
CA ASP A 291 28.04 -0.85 67.31
C ASP A 291 26.64 -0.71 67.94
N GLY A 292 26.30 0.45 68.52
CA GLY A 292 25.01 0.71 69.18
C GLY A 292 24.07 1.64 68.42
N TYR A 293 24.46 2.16 67.26
CA TYR A 293 23.64 3.08 66.49
C TYR A 293 22.57 2.38 65.64
N LYS A 294 21.41 3.02 65.51
CA LYS A 294 20.42 2.61 64.51
C LYS A 294 20.99 2.86 63.12
N MET A 295 20.62 2.02 62.16
CA MET A 295 21.02 2.19 60.76
C MET A 295 20.47 3.48 60.13
N GLU A 296 19.33 3.98 60.60
CA GLU A 296 18.71 5.23 60.18
C GLU A 296 17.97 5.88 61.37
N TYR A 297 17.95 7.21 61.41
CA TYR A 297 17.28 8.03 62.42
C TYR A 297 16.24 8.94 61.76
N GLU A 298 15.02 8.95 62.28
CA GLU A 298 13.95 9.82 61.79
C GLU A 298 14.13 11.27 62.25
N VAL A 299 13.55 12.24 61.53
CA VAL A 299 13.61 13.67 61.90
C VAL A 299 13.10 13.87 63.33
N GLY A 300 13.92 14.49 64.17
CA GLY A 300 13.65 14.70 65.59
C GLY A 300 14.18 13.62 66.54
N GLU A 301 14.66 12.47 66.03
CA GLU A 301 15.34 11.49 66.87
C GLU A 301 16.74 11.94 67.26
N HIS A 302 17.25 11.37 68.37
CA HIS A 302 18.54 11.73 68.93
C HIS A 302 19.51 10.55 69.02
N ALA A 303 20.80 10.84 68.86
CA ALA A 303 21.88 9.89 69.10
C ALA A 303 22.88 10.46 70.12
N THR A 304 23.42 9.59 70.98
CA THR A 304 24.42 9.97 71.99
C THR A 304 25.82 9.64 71.49
N ILE A 305 26.72 10.63 71.54
CA ILE A 305 28.12 10.53 71.12
C ILE A 305 29.00 10.44 72.35
N SER A 306 29.82 9.39 72.39
CA SER A 306 30.91 9.23 73.36
C SER A 306 32.22 9.14 72.59
N CYS A 307 33.35 9.52 73.19
CA CYS A 307 34.66 9.44 72.53
C CYS A 307 35.43 8.17 72.92
N GLN A 308 36.31 7.69 72.04
CA GLN A 308 37.27 6.62 72.34
C GLN A 308 38.33 7.11 73.33
N GLU A 309 39.05 6.19 73.99
CA GLU A 309 40.15 6.56 74.90
C GLU A 309 41.16 7.49 74.19
N ASP A 310 41.66 8.50 74.90
CA ASP A 310 42.54 9.59 74.42
C ASP A 310 41.90 10.73 73.59
N PHE A 311 40.57 10.74 73.47
CA PHE A 311 39.81 11.80 72.79
C PHE A 311 38.83 12.51 73.73
N GLU A 312 38.80 13.84 73.67
CA GLU A 312 37.85 14.66 74.43
C GLU A 312 36.65 15.06 73.55
N LEU A 313 35.45 14.95 74.10
CA LEU A 313 34.20 15.38 73.45
C LEU A 313 34.06 16.91 73.57
N ILE A 314 34.04 17.60 72.44
CA ILE A 314 33.78 19.03 72.38
C ILE A 314 32.41 19.26 71.72
N GLY A 315 31.45 19.79 72.49
CA GLY A 315 30.08 20.03 72.07
C GLY A 315 29.07 19.26 72.92
N SER A 316 27.81 19.21 72.47
CA SER A 316 26.76 18.40 73.11
C SER A 316 27.04 16.91 72.90
N SER A 317 26.86 16.08 73.93
CA SER A 317 26.92 14.62 73.78
C SER A 317 25.69 14.03 73.09
N GLN A 318 24.68 14.84 72.78
CA GLN A 318 23.47 14.40 72.09
C GLN A 318 23.26 15.24 70.82
N VAL A 319 23.07 14.57 69.68
CA VAL A 319 22.76 15.17 68.37
C VAL A 319 21.35 14.84 67.94
N THR A 320 20.71 15.75 67.22
CA THR A 320 19.30 15.61 66.78
C THR A 320 19.21 15.60 65.25
N CYS A 321 18.42 14.68 64.69
CA CYS A 321 18.22 14.63 63.24
C CYS A 321 17.33 15.80 62.77
N GLY A 322 17.87 16.65 61.90
CA GLY A 322 17.19 17.83 61.36
C GLY A 322 16.23 17.52 60.22
N ALA A 323 15.29 18.45 59.96
CA ALA A 323 14.28 18.32 58.90
C ALA A 323 14.84 18.37 57.46
N ASP A 324 16.14 18.63 57.31
CA ASP A 324 16.91 18.59 56.06
C ASP A 324 17.77 17.33 55.92
N GLY A 325 17.74 16.42 56.90
CA GLY A 325 18.43 15.13 56.87
C GLY A 325 19.87 15.24 57.36
N GLN A 326 20.18 16.35 58.02
CA GLN A 326 21.48 16.59 58.62
C GLN A 326 21.35 16.63 60.14
N TRP A 327 22.35 16.07 60.82
CA TRP A 327 22.46 16.18 62.26
C TRP A 327 22.69 17.64 62.67
N GLN A 328 21.85 18.14 63.58
CA GLN A 328 21.98 19.47 64.13
C GLN A 328 23.04 19.46 65.24
N GLU A 329 23.97 20.42 65.16
CA GLU A 329 25.00 20.69 66.18
C GLU A 329 25.93 19.49 66.49
N MET A 330 26.56 18.92 65.46
CA MET A 330 27.45 17.77 65.60
C MET A 330 28.69 18.06 66.49
N PRO A 331 28.98 17.23 67.52
CA PRO A 331 30.16 17.36 68.36
C PRO A 331 31.41 16.76 67.69
N GLU A 332 32.57 17.10 68.23
CA GLU A 332 33.86 16.60 67.76
C GLU A 332 34.59 15.84 68.86
N CYS A 333 35.04 14.61 68.57
CA CYS A 333 36.01 13.91 69.40
C CYS A 333 37.42 14.30 68.93
N ARG A 334 38.09 15.16 69.70
CA ARG A 334 39.44 15.62 69.37
C ARG A 334 40.49 14.92 70.22
N LEU A 335 41.50 14.40 69.52
CA LEU A 335 42.71 13.85 70.10
C LEU A 335 43.39 14.98 70.86
N ALA A 336 43.88 14.71 72.05
CA ALA A 336 44.65 15.70 72.81
C ALA A 336 45.92 16.18 72.06
N ARG A 337 46.29 15.61 70.89
CA ARG A 337 47.49 15.99 70.10
C ARG A 337 47.38 15.90 68.57
N GLY A 338 47.57 17.06 67.90
CA GLY A 338 48.58 17.25 66.84
C GLY A 338 48.23 17.04 65.36
N ASN A 339 48.07 15.79 64.91
CA ASN A 339 48.20 15.42 63.49
C ASN A 339 46.86 15.32 62.75
N CYS A 340 46.82 15.72 61.47
CA CYS A 340 45.60 15.67 60.65
C CYS A 340 45.48 14.35 59.88
N GLN A 341 44.25 13.89 59.71
CA GLN A 341 43.87 12.78 58.82
C GLN A 341 43.98 13.20 57.33
N PRO A 342 43.79 12.29 56.35
CA PRO A 342 43.76 12.68 54.94
C PRO A 342 42.74 13.80 54.67
N PRO A 343 43.04 14.74 53.75
CA PRO A 343 42.12 15.81 53.39
C PRO A 343 40.73 15.28 53.00
N PRO A 344 39.65 15.95 53.40
CA PRO A 344 38.30 15.54 53.01
C PRO A 344 38.10 15.66 51.49
N TYR A 345 37.23 14.80 50.94
CA TYR A 345 36.83 14.86 49.54
C TYR A 345 36.10 16.17 49.25
N PHE A 346 36.45 16.82 48.14
CA PHE A 346 35.81 18.04 47.69
C PHE A 346 35.23 17.87 46.28
N PRO A 347 33.92 18.12 46.08
CA PRO A 347 33.30 17.99 44.77
C PRO A 347 33.99 18.85 43.71
N ASN A 348 34.29 18.23 42.55
CA ASN A 348 34.91 18.90 41.40
C ASN A 348 36.33 19.44 41.65
N ALA A 349 37.02 19.00 42.70
CA ALA A 349 38.44 19.25 42.93
C ALA A 349 39.17 17.99 43.42
N HIS A 350 40.47 17.93 43.21
CA HIS A 350 41.35 16.86 43.66
C HIS A 350 42.67 17.43 44.16
N THR A 351 43.42 16.64 44.92
CA THR A 351 44.79 16.95 45.34
C THR A 351 45.77 16.22 44.42
N GLU A 352 46.94 16.80 44.20
CA GLU A 352 48.04 16.13 43.47
C GLU A 352 48.92 15.28 44.40
N HIS A 353 48.81 15.48 45.72
CA HIS A 353 49.65 14.81 46.71
C HIS A 353 49.02 13.51 47.22
N ARG A 354 49.86 12.46 47.18
CA ARG A 354 49.64 11.05 47.53
C ARG A 354 48.92 10.83 48.86
N ASP A 355 48.21 9.70 48.89
CA ASP A 355 47.52 9.03 50.00
C ASP A 355 48.40 8.78 51.25
N GLN A 356 48.85 9.83 51.92
CA GLN A 356 49.46 9.71 53.24
C GLN A 356 48.36 9.49 54.27
N ARG A 357 48.53 8.48 55.13
CA ARG A 357 47.56 8.17 56.19
C ARG A 357 47.43 9.31 57.22
N HIS A 358 48.47 10.13 57.39
CA HIS A 358 48.53 11.20 58.38
C HIS A 358 49.39 12.37 57.88
N TYR A 359 49.05 13.58 58.30
CA TYR A 359 49.71 14.83 57.98
C TYR A 359 50.16 15.56 59.26
N GLU A 360 51.41 16.01 59.29
CA GLU A 360 51.97 16.74 60.42
C GLU A 360 51.34 18.14 60.58
N PRO A 361 51.38 18.74 61.78
CA PRO A 361 50.91 20.10 61.99
C PRO A 361 51.63 21.07 61.05
N ASN A 362 50.87 22.03 60.50
CA ASN A 362 51.28 23.02 59.52
C ASN A 362 51.56 22.50 58.10
N THR A 363 51.32 21.21 57.83
CA THR A 363 51.38 20.68 56.46
C THR A 363 50.34 21.37 55.58
N ALA A 364 50.74 21.77 54.37
CA ALA A 364 49.89 22.43 53.40
C ALA A 364 49.54 21.49 52.24
N VAL A 365 48.25 21.33 51.94
CA VAL A 365 47.77 20.54 50.81
C VAL A 365 47.06 21.43 49.81
N ARG A 366 47.49 21.37 48.55
CA ARG A 366 46.90 22.13 47.45
C ARG A 366 45.91 21.28 46.65
N PHE A 367 44.74 21.84 46.44
CA PHE A 367 43.69 21.35 45.57
C PHE A 367 43.76 22.00 44.18
N LYS A 368 43.34 21.24 43.17
CA LYS A 368 43.10 21.71 41.81
C LYS A 368 41.70 21.31 41.39
N CYS A 369 41.03 22.15 40.61
CA CYS A 369 39.72 21.78 40.06
C CYS A 369 39.87 20.61 39.09
N ASN A 370 38.86 19.75 39.05
CA ASN A 370 38.80 18.61 38.14
C ASN A 370 38.75 19.07 36.68
N HIS A 371 39.09 18.16 35.78
CA HIS A 371 38.94 18.38 34.34
C HIS A 371 37.49 18.78 34.03
N GLY A 372 37.33 19.83 33.20
CA GLY A 372 36.01 20.41 32.92
C GLY A 372 35.56 21.50 33.90
N TYR A 373 36.30 21.76 34.97
CA TYR A 373 36.03 22.81 35.96
C TYR A 373 37.17 23.82 36.02
N ARG A 374 36.86 25.06 36.40
CA ARG A 374 37.82 26.14 36.60
C ARG A 374 37.69 26.73 37.99
N MET A 375 38.82 27.15 38.55
CA MET A 375 38.84 27.92 39.79
C MET A 375 38.21 29.28 39.54
N VAL A 376 37.18 29.62 40.31
CA VAL A 376 36.48 30.91 40.21
C VAL A 376 36.93 31.85 41.32
N ARG A 377 37.00 31.35 42.57
CA ARG A 377 37.43 32.14 43.72
C ARG A 377 37.90 31.27 44.88
N GLY A 378 38.66 31.88 45.78
CA GLY A 378 39.08 31.30 47.06
C GLY A 378 40.44 30.58 47.03
N PRO A 379 41.11 30.47 48.19
CA PRO A 379 42.37 29.76 48.32
C PRO A 379 42.20 28.27 48.01
N SER A 380 43.14 27.74 47.22
CA SER A 380 43.18 26.33 46.85
C SER A 380 44.02 25.48 47.80
N THR A 381 44.57 26.06 48.86
CA THR A 381 45.44 25.37 49.81
C THR A 381 44.81 25.36 51.19
N ILE A 382 44.81 24.20 51.83
CA ILE A 382 44.42 24.01 53.22
C ILE A 382 45.63 23.65 54.06
N TYR A 383 45.59 23.98 55.34
CA TYR A 383 46.66 23.72 56.29
C TYR A 383 46.17 22.80 57.40
N CYS A 384 47.00 21.85 57.79
CA CYS A 384 46.77 21.10 59.01
C CYS A 384 47.07 22.02 60.21
N ARG A 385 46.09 22.31 61.06
CA ARG A 385 46.23 23.13 62.26
C ARG A 385 45.68 22.35 63.44
N ASN A 386 46.59 21.95 64.35
CA ASN A 386 46.24 21.25 65.59
C ASN A 386 45.29 20.05 65.38
N GLY A 387 45.59 19.21 64.39
CA GLY A 387 44.79 18.02 64.08
C GLY A 387 43.59 18.22 63.14
N GLN A 388 43.27 19.45 62.75
CA GLN A 388 42.18 19.76 61.80
C GLN A 388 42.65 20.50 60.56
N TRP A 389 42.03 20.19 59.42
CA TRP A 389 42.23 20.96 58.20
C TRP A 389 41.47 22.29 58.26
N THR A 390 42.14 23.38 57.88
CA THR A 390 41.44 24.64 57.62
C THR A 390 40.42 24.47 56.50
N ALA A 391 39.28 25.17 56.58
CA ALA A 391 38.23 25.08 55.57
C ALA A 391 38.74 25.40 54.15
N LEU A 392 38.48 24.50 53.19
CA LEU A 392 38.73 24.75 51.77
C LEU A 392 37.67 25.72 51.25
N ARG A 393 38.10 26.93 50.84
CA ARG A 393 37.21 27.96 50.29
C ARG A 393 37.26 28.05 48.75
N LEU A 394 37.97 27.11 48.12
CA LEU A 394 38.07 26.97 46.68
C LEU A 394 36.69 26.71 46.07
N LYS A 395 36.28 27.55 45.11
CA LYS A 395 35.07 27.32 44.31
C LYS A 395 35.45 26.93 42.88
N CYS A 396 35.04 25.74 42.47
CA CYS A 396 35.22 25.20 41.12
C CYS A 396 33.89 25.19 40.37
N ASP A 397 33.77 26.03 39.32
CA ASP A 397 32.59 26.03 38.45
C ASP A 397 32.92 25.38 37.11
N LYS A 398 31.90 24.90 36.41
CA LYS A 398 32.04 24.33 35.06
C LYS A 398 32.73 25.33 34.13
N LYS A 399 33.68 24.84 33.33
CA LYS A 399 34.27 25.60 32.23
C LYS A 399 33.18 25.91 31.19
N LYS A 400 33.25 27.12 30.61
CA LYS A 400 32.39 27.53 29.51
C LYS A 400 33.09 27.18 28.19
N CYS A 401 32.43 26.43 27.31
CA CYS A 401 32.95 26.12 25.98
C CYS A 401 32.75 27.25 24.97
N GLY A 402 31.83 28.18 25.24
CA GLY A 402 31.51 29.27 24.31
C GLY A 402 30.65 28.78 23.14
N SER A 403 30.84 29.37 21.97
CA SER A 403 30.13 28.98 20.74
C SER A 403 30.67 27.65 20.19
N ALA A 404 29.77 26.78 19.71
CA ALA A 404 30.10 25.56 18.98
C ALA A 404 30.50 25.84 17.51
N GLY A 405 30.82 27.08 17.18
CA GLY A 405 31.10 27.52 15.82
C GLY A 405 29.82 27.87 15.05
N GLU A 406 30.00 28.41 13.86
CA GLU A 406 28.92 28.77 12.95
C GLU A 406 28.81 27.71 11.86
N ILE A 407 27.58 27.41 11.45
CA ILE A 407 27.29 26.51 10.34
C ILE A 407 26.69 27.37 9.24
N GLU A 408 27.38 27.49 8.11
CA GLU A 408 26.81 28.16 6.95
C GLU A 408 25.58 27.37 6.47
N ASN A 409 24.46 28.05 6.21
CA ASN A 409 23.19 27.42 5.86
C ASN A 409 22.68 26.40 6.89
N GLY A 410 23.00 26.61 8.18
CA GLY A 410 22.46 25.83 9.28
C GLY A 410 22.51 26.60 10.60
N ARG A 411 22.11 25.94 11.69
CA ARG A 411 22.17 26.48 13.05
C ARG A 411 22.33 25.39 14.08
N TYR A 412 22.87 25.76 15.24
CA TYR A 412 22.91 24.91 16.42
C TYR A 412 21.73 25.20 17.36
N GLN A 413 21.18 24.13 17.92
CA GLN A 413 20.30 24.16 19.09
C GLN A 413 21.11 23.73 20.33
N TYR A 414 21.22 24.63 21.30
CA TYR A 414 22.02 24.40 22.51
C TYR A 414 21.15 23.97 23.68
N THR A 415 21.63 23.01 24.47
CA THR A 415 21.13 22.80 25.85
C THR A 415 21.78 23.79 26.84
N GLY A 416 22.98 24.28 26.49
CA GLY A 416 23.77 25.23 27.25
C GLY A 416 25.18 25.39 26.64
N SER A 417 26.10 26.01 27.37
CA SER A 417 27.49 26.24 26.91
C SER A 417 28.54 25.93 27.97
N LEU A 418 28.18 25.19 29.02
CA LEU A 418 29.02 24.76 30.12
C LEU A 418 29.41 23.29 29.96
N PHE A 419 30.49 22.88 30.65
CA PHE A 419 30.98 21.51 30.64
C PHE A 419 29.85 20.48 30.89
N GLY A 420 29.69 19.56 29.93
CA GLY A 420 28.63 18.57 29.87
C GLY A 420 27.43 18.93 28.99
N ASP A 421 27.31 20.16 28.50
CA ASP A 421 26.21 20.57 27.61
C ASP A 421 26.43 20.09 26.15
N THR A 422 25.36 20.10 25.36
CA THR A 422 25.34 19.64 23.97
C THR A 422 24.84 20.72 23.01
N ALA A 423 25.38 20.72 21.80
CA ALA A 423 24.94 21.54 20.67
C ALA A 423 24.60 20.63 19.49
N THR A 424 23.35 20.69 19.03
CA THR A 424 22.84 19.86 17.93
C THR A 424 22.65 20.70 16.68
N ALA A 425 23.29 20.32 15.58
CA ALA A 425 23.25 20.97 14.29
C ALA A 425 21.95 20.65 13.54
N THR A 426 21.40 21.66 12.89
CA THR A 426 20.23 21.58 12.00
C THR A 426 20.51 22.41 10.75
N CYS A 427 20.34 21.83 9.56
CA CYS A 427 20.51 22.55 8.31
C CYS A 427 19.25 23.30 7.91
N ASN A 428 19.43 24.39 7.15
CA ASN A 428 18.35 25.11 6.51
C ASN A 428 17.76 24.28 5.37
N GLU A 429 16.56 24.67 4.91
CA GLU A 429 15.89 24.04 3.77
C GLU A 429 16.79 24.06 2.51
N GLY A 430 16.84 22.95 1.78
CA GLY A 430 17.72 22.79 0.61
C GLY A 430 19.17 22.41 0.91
N TYR A 431 19.50 22.14 2.19
CA TYR A 431 20.82 21.68 2.61
C TYR A 431 20.72 20.39 3.46
N HIS A 432 21.72 19.54 3.34
CA HIS A 432 21.83 18.31 4.11
C HIS A 432 23.08 18.32 5.00
N LEU A 433 22.98 17.64 6.15
CA LEU A 433 24.03 17.64 7.15
C LEU A 433 25.11 16.61 6.81
N VAL A 434 26.35 17.08 6.64
CA VAL A 434 27.53 16.24 6.42
C VAL A 434 28.41 16.26 7.68
N GLY A 435 28.63 15.07 8.24
CA GLY A 435 29.41 14.87 9.46
C GLY A 435 28.58 14.61 10.72
N VAL A 436 29.20 14.75 11.89
CA VAL A 436 28.54 14.46 13.18
C VAL A 436 27.73 15.67 13.64
N GLY A 437 26.42 15.51 13.72
CA GLY A 437 25.48 16.59 14.05
C GLY A 437 25.41 17.00 15.51
N VAL A 438 26.04 16.28 16.44
CA VAL A 438 25.99 16.60 17.87
C VAL A 438 27.41 16.82 18.38
N ARG A 439 27.63 17.96 19.03
CA ARG A 439 28.88 18.29 19.70
C ARG A 439 28.67 18.35 21.21
N HIS A 440 29.60 17.79 21.97
CA HIS A 440 29.57 17.84 23.44
C HIS A 440 30.63 18.81 23.96
N CYS A 441 30.27 19.61 24.97
CA CYS A 441 31.17 20.52 25.65
C CYS A 441 32.05 19.74 26.64
N ARG A 442 33.31 19.51 26.26
CA ARG A 442 34.32 18.79 27.06
C ARG A 442 35.27 19.78 27.75
N ALA A 443 36.26 19.23 28.47
CA ALA A 443 37.21 20.01 29.26
C ALA A 443 38.04 21.02 28.44
N HIS A 444 38.17 20.77 27.13
CA HIS A 444 38.93 21.59 26.17
C HIS A 444 38.04 22.35 25.18
N GLY A 445 36.72 22.39 25.39
CA GLY A 445 35.78 23.02 24.45
C GLY A 445 34.84 22.01 23.79
N TRP A 446 34.16 22.46 22.75
CA TRP A 446 33.27 21.62 21.94
C TRP A 446 34.09 20.57 21.20
N GLU A 447 33.78 19.29 21.44
CA GLU A 447 34.45 18.18 20.77
C GLU A 447 34.02 18.05 19.30
N GLY A 448 34.84 17.35 18.52
CA GLY A 448 34.59 17.16 17.09
C GLY A 448 34.82 18.41 16.24
N ARG A 449 34.65 18.26 14.93
CA ARG A 449 34.68 19.37 13.97
C ARG A 449 33.28 19.96 13.82
N VAL A 450 33.20 21.19 13.35
CA VAL A 450 31.92 21.81 12.95
C VAL A 450 31.39 21.01 11.74
N PRO A 451 30.14 20.50 11.77
CA PRO A 451 29.55 19.83 10.63
C PRO A 451 29.23 20.84 9.52
N VAL A 452 29.14 20.36 8.29
CA VAL A 452 28.88 21.21 7.12
C VAL A 452 27.47 20.95 6.63
N CYS A 453 26.72 22.01 6.36
CA CYS A 453 25.46 21.91 5.62
C CYS A 453 25.79 22.11 4.15
N GLU A 454 25.78 21.03 3.38
CA GLU A 454 26.05 21.08 1.95
C GLU A 454 24.73 21.22 1.19
N ALA A 455 24.72 22.07 0.17
CA ALA A 455 23.55 22.24 -0.68
C ALA A 455 23.18 20.89 -1.29
N ILE A 456 21.90 20.55 -1.26
CA ILE A 456 21.41 19.36 -1.96
C ILE A 456 21.58 19.61 -3.45
N GLN A 457 22.27 18.71 -4.14
CA GLN A 457 22.57 18.80 -5.57
C GLN A 457 21.92 17.65 -6.31
N CYS A 458 21.24 17.97 -7.40
CA CYS A 458 20.72 16.96 -8.33
C CYS A 458 21.68 16.75 -9.51
N PRO A 459 21.70 15.55 -10.11
CA PRO A 459 22.40 15.33 -11.36
C PRO A 459 21.79 16.19 -12.47
N GLU A 460 22.57 16.43 -13.54
CA GLU A 460 22.08 17.14 -14.72
C GLU A 460 20.81 16.48 -15.28
N PRO A 461 19.78 17.25 -15.73
CA PRO A 461 18.54 16.67 -16.20
C PRO A 461 18.83 15.76 -17.42
N PRO A 462 18.23 14.56 -17.49
CA PRO A 462 18.52 13.64 -18.59
C PRO A 462 18.09 14.21 -19.95
N LEU A 463 18.96 14.11 -20.96
CA LEU A 463 18.62 14.51 -22.33
C LEU A 463 17.58 13.56 -22.94
N VAL A 464 16.52 14.13 -23.52
CA VAL A 464 15.44 13.39 -24.18
C VAL A 464 15.56 13.57 -25.70
N PRO A 465 15.64 12.48 -26.49
CA PRO A 465 15.65 12.58 -27.95
C PRO A 465 14.44 13.34 -28.49
N ASP A 466 14.69 14.24 -29.44
CA ASP A 466 13.68 15.07 -30.10
C ASP A 466 12.88 16.01 -29.17
N ALA A 467 13.37 16.26 -27.96
CA ALA A 467 12.87 17.30 -27.05
C ALA A 467 13.87 18.46 -26.91
N ASP A 468 13.33 19.66 -26.78
CA ASP A 468 14.03 20.80 -26.21
C ASP A 468 13.98 20.68 -24.68
N LEU A 469 15.12 20.86 -24.02
CA LEU A 469 15.24 20.91 -22.57
C LEU A 469 15.52 22.37 -22.16
N PHE A 470 14.66 22.93 -21.32
CA PHE A 470 14.75 24.27 -20.76
C PHE A 470 15.07 24.16 -19.28
N PHE A 471 16.25 24.63 -18.92
CA PHE A 471 16.68 24.78 -17.53
C PHE A 471 17.73 25.88 -17.48
N ASP A 472 17.95 26.43 -16.28
CA ASP A 472 19.03 27.37 -16.09
C ASP A 472 20.38 26.63 -16.20
N THR A 473 21.16 26.96 -17.23
CA THR A 473 22.48 26.36 -17.49
C THR A 473 23.58 26.96 -16.61
N SER A 474 23.27 27.98 -15.79
CA SER A 474 24.26 28.73 -15.02
C SER A 474 24.53 28.13 -13.63
N GLY A 475 25.19 26.96 -13.61
CA GLY A 475 25.85 26.45 -12.40
C GLY A 475 25.27 25.14 -11.84
N ILE A 476 25.44 24.96 -10.54
CA ILE A 476 25.10 23.73 -9.81
C ILE A 476 23.59 23.66 -9.58
N ILE A 477 22.96 22.53 -9.93
CA ILE A 477 21.50 22.30 -9.81
C ILE A 477 21.16 22.02 -8.36
N LYS A 478 20.53 22.99 -7.68
CA LYS A 478 20.18 22.90 -6.26
C LYS A 478 18.75 22.40 -6.06
N HIS A 479 18.44 22.01 -4.83
CA HIS A 479 17.06 21.76 -4.38
C HIS A 479 16.10 22.86 -4.87
N GLY A 480 14.95 22.44 -5.40
CA GLY A 480 13.91 23.32 -5.95
C GLY A 480 14.12 23.77 -7.40
N PHE A 481 15.27 23.50 -8.03
CA PHE A 481 15.47 23.81 -9.46
C PHE A 481 14.50 23.03 -10.33
N VAL A 482 13.95 23.68 -11.36
CA VAL A 482 13.00 23.08 -12.30
C VAL A 482 13.64 22.93 -13.69
N ALA A 483 13.51 21.75 -14.27
CA ALA A 483 13.85 21.47 -15.66
C ALA A 483 12.57 21.13 -16.44
N SER A 484 12.38 21.79 -17.57
CA SER A 484 11.19 21.70 -18.41
C SER A 484 11.52 21.10 -19.77
N TYR A 485 10.70 20.15 -20.23
CA TYR A 485 10.86 19.49 -21.52
C TYR A 485 9.74 19.85 -22.48
N ARG A 486 10.08 20.02 -23.75
CA ARG A 486 9.09 20.21 -24.84
C ARG A 486 9.51 19.43 -26.07
N CYS A 487 8.64 18.57 -26.59
CA CYS A 487 8.92 17.86 -27.82
C CYS A 487 8.99 18.82 -29.01
N ARG A 488 10.03 18.69 -29.85
CA ARG A 488 10.13 19.40 -31.13
C ARG A 488 9.06 18.91 -32.10
N TYR A 489 8.77 17.61 -32.04
CA TYR A 489 7.73 16.94 -32.83
C TYR A 489 7.01 15.89 -31.99
N GLY A 490 5.71 15.70 -32.22
CA GLY A 490 4.91 14.70 -31.53
C GLY A 490 4.43 15.13 -30.13
N THR A 491 3.96 14.15 -29.35
CA THR A 491 3.36 14.38 -28.03
C THR A 491 4.35 14.00 -26.93
N LEU A 492 4.45 14.84 -25.89
CA LEU A 492 5.28 14.57 -24.71
C LEU A 492 4.57 13.59 -23.76
N ILE A 493 5.22 12.48 -23.47
CA ILE A 493 4.72 11.43 -22.57
C ILE A 493 5.60 11.42 -21.31
N GLY A 494 5.04 11.91 -20.20
CA GLY A 494 5.73 12.05 -18.91
C GLY A 494 5.49 13.41 -18.28
N ALA A 495 6.25 13.73 -17.23
CA ALA A 495 6.22 15.06 -16.62
C ALA A 495 6.89 16.07 -17.55
N SER A 496 6.21 17.16 -17.88
CA SER A 496 6.80 18.27 -18.64
C SER A 496 7.81 19.04 -17.80
N ASP A 497 7.55 19.18 -16.49
CA ASP A 497 8.43 19.85 -15.55
C ASP A 497 8.84 18.87 -14.44
N ILE A 498 10.14 18.81 -14.15
CA ILE A 498 10.71 18.04 -13.04
C ILE A 498 11.49 18.99 -12.14
N PHE A 499 11.49 18.74 -10.83
CA PHE A 499 12.21 19.58 -9.88
C PHE A 499 13.19 18.78 -9.02
N CYS A 500 14.27 19.41 -8.57
CA CYS A 500 15.25 18.79 -7.69
C CYS A 500 14.67 18.65 -6.27
N ALA A 501 14.51 17.42 -5.80
CA ALA A 501 13.91 17.08 -4.51
C ALA A 501 14.93 17.10 -3.35
N GLU A 502 14.43 17.02 -2.11
CA GLU A 502 15.26 17.12 -0.88
C GLU A 502 16.29 15.98 -0.75
N ASP A 503 16.11 14.88 -1.47
CA ASP A 503 17.03 13.75 -1.47
C ASP A 503 18.12 13.86 -2.55
N GLY A 504 18.15 14.96 -3.32
CA GLY A 504 19.09 15.15 -4.42
C GLY A 504 18.72 14.39 -5.69
N THR A 505 17.46 13.96 -5.82
CA THR A 505 16.95 13.33 -7.05
C THR A 505 15.90 14.18 -7.74
N TRP A 506 15.64 13.90 -9.02
CA TRP A 506 14.56 14.55 -9.76
C TRP A 506 13.20 14.00 -9.32
N SER A 507 12.23 14.90 -9.13
CA SER A 507 10.89 14.57 -8.65
C SER A 507 10.10 13.62 -9.56
N ALA A 508 10.51 13.48 -10.83
CA ALA A 508 9.98 12.50 -11.77
C ALA A 508 11.07 12.06 -12.78
N PRO A 509 10.92 10.88 -13.42
CA PRO A 509 11.81 10.45 -14.50
C PRO A 509 11.64 11.33 -15.75
N ALA A 510 12.67 11.36 -16.62
CA ALA A 510 12.64 12.12 -17.86
C ALA A 510 11.52 11.65 -18.80
N PRO A 511 10.81 12.59 -19.47
CA PRO A 511 9.73 12.26 -20.39
C PRO A 511 10.27 11.69 -21.72
N ARG A 512 9.38 11.24 -22.61
CA ARG A 512 9.72 10.84 -23.98
C ARG A 512 8.82 11.50 -25.01
N CYS A 513 9.34 11.73 -26.21
CA CYS A 513 8.56 12.25 -27.33
C CYS A 513 8.07 11.12 -28.22
N GLU A 514 6.76 11.09 -28.47
CA GLU A 514 6.12 10.11 -29.33
C GLU A 514 5.53 10.79 -30.56
N VAL A 515 6.08 10.44 -31.71
CA VAL A 515 5.60 10.90 -33.02
C VAL A 515 4.74 9.81 -33.64
N VAL A 516 3.50 10.14 -33.98
CA VAL A 516 2.68 9.29 -34.83
C VAL A 516 3.33 9.27 -36.22
N THR A 517 3.72 8.09 -36.66
CA THR A 517 4.30 7.89 -37.99
C THR A 517 3.31 7.17 -38.88
N CYS A 518 3.19 7.61 -40.12
CA CYS A 518 2.41 6.90 -41.12
C CYS A 518 3.25 5.76 -41.72
N PRO A 519 2.62 4.61 -42.03
CA PRO A 519 3.26 3.59 -42.83
C PRO A 519 3.68 4.17 -44.18
N THR A 520 4.73 3.60 -44.77
CA THR A 520 5.19 3.96 -46.12
C THR A 520 3.98 3.89 -47.07
N PRO A 521 3.61 4.99 -47.73
CA PRO A 521 2.41 5.02 -48.53
C PRO A 521 2.57 4.08 -49.72
N SER A 522 1.57 3.22 -49.93
CA SER A 522 1.55 2.23 -51.01
C SER A 522 0.17 2.26 -51.65
N VAL A 523 0.10 2.69 -52.91
CA VAL A 523 -1.14 2.72 -53.69
C VAL A 523 -1.04 1.78 -54.88
N LYS A 524 -2.10 0.98 -55.12
CA LYS A 524 -2.13 0.02 -56.25
C LYS A 524 -2.03 0.76 -57.58
N HIS A 525 -1.11 0.33 -58.44
CA HIS A 525 -0.83 0.92 -59.75
C HIS A 525 -0.32 2.37 -59.73
N GLY A 526 0.05 2.93 -58.57
CA GLY A 526 0.66 4.25 -58.45
C GLY A 526 2.17 4.15 -58.19
N VAL A 527 2.97 4.98 -58.87
CA VAL A 527 4.40 5.16 -58.59
C VAL A 527 4.62 6.48 -57.87
N ILE A 528 5.41 6.48 -56.79
CA ILE A 528 5.80 7.69 -56.08
C ILE A 528 6.70 8.52 -56.98
N VAL A 529 6.33 9.78 -57.21
CA VAL A 529 7.10 10.71 -58.07
C VAL A 529 7.73 11.85 -57.28
N SER A 530 7.21 12.15 -56.08
CA SER A 530 7.77 13.17 -55.19
C SER A 530 7.36 12.92 -53.73
N GLY A 531 8.17 13.42 -52.78
CA GLY A 531 7.85 13.36 -51.35
C GLY A 531 8.37 12.13 -50.60
N THR A 532 9.28 11.33 -51.17
CA THR A 532 9.85 10.15 -50.48
C THR A 532 10.62 10.57 -49.23
N ARG A 533 10.26 10.01 -48.07
CA ARG A 533 10.93 10.26 -46.78
C ARG A 533 11.29 8.95 -46.09
N PRO A 534 12.36 8.92 -45.28
CA PRO A 534 12.71 7.75 -44.48
C PRO A 534 11.62 7.38 -43.46
N ARG A 535 10.90 8.39 -42.94
CA ARG A 535 9.72 8.24 -42.06
C ARG A 535 8.71 9.34 -42.40
N TYR A 536 7.43 8.98 -42.49
CA TYR A 536 6.33 9.92 -42.75
C TYR A 536 5.71 10.32 -41.42
N GLN A 537 5.81 11.60 -41.07
CA GLN A 537 5.19 12.18 -39.86
C GLN A 537 3.96 13.00 -40.26
N SER A 538 3.09 13.32 -39.31
CA SER A 538 1.92 14.18 -39.54
C SER A 538 2.33 15.48 -40.27
N GLY A 539 1.69 15.76 -41.41
CA GLY A 539 2.03 16.84 -42.35
C GLY A 539 2.95 16.44 -43.52
N SER A 540 3.50 15.22 -43.55
CA SER A 540 4.29 14.73 -44.70
C SER A 540 3.37 14.35 -45.86
N SER A 541 3.64 14.82 -47.08
CA SER A 541 2.87 14.42 -48.27
C SER A 541 3.73 13.71 -49.33
N VAL A 542 3.07 12.85 -50.10
CA VAL A 542 3.66 12.06 -51.19
C VAL A 542 2.77 12.14 -52.42
N ILE A 543 3.38 12.36 -53.59
CA ILE A 543 2.66 12.44 -54.85
C ILE A 543 2.82 11.12 -55.61
N PHE A 544 1.69 10.51 -55.98
CA PHE A 544 1.64 9.30 -56.80
C PHE A 544 1.20 9.63 -58.23
N ARG A 545 1.84 8.99 -59.20
CA ARG A 545 1.46 9.04 -60.62
C ARG A 545 0.87 7.69 -61.05
N TYR A 546 -0.26 7.73 -61.75
CA TYR A 546 -0.96 6.52 -62.23
C TYR A 546 -0.88 6.40 -63.75
N PRO A 547 -0.57 5.22 -64.30
CA PRO A 547 -0.65 4.96 -65.73
C PRO A 547 -2.11 4.67 -66.11
N SER A 548 -2.81 5.68 -66.66
CA SER A 548 -4.11 5.50 -67.32
C SER A 548 -3.96 5.67 -68.84
N LEU A 549 -4.80 4.99 -69.63
CA LEU A 549 -4.76 5.05 -71.10
C LEU A 549 -5.28 6.37 -71.70
N ARG A 550 -5.70 7.36 -70.89
CA ARG A 550 -6.25 8.63 -71.42
C ARG A 550 -5.80 9.92 -70.76
N GLU A 551 -5.10 9.92 -69.61
CA GLU A 551 -4.46 11.13 -69.05
C GLU A 551 -3.53 10.78 -67.87
N LEU A 552 -2.44 11.54 -67.71
CA LEU A 552 -1.51 11.44 -66.58
C LEU A 552 -2.14 12.11 -65.35
N ALA A 553 -2.66 11.31 -64.41
CA ALA A 553 -3.17 11.82 -63.15
C ALA A 553 -2.10 11.70 -62.05
N GLU A 554 -1.76 12.84 -61.44
CA GLU A 554 -0.94 12.91 -60.22
C GLU A 554 -1.84 13.22 -59.02
N GLN A 555 -1.68 12.49 -57.93
CA GLN A 555 -2.49 12.65 -56.72
C GLN A 555 -1.60 12.75 -55.48
N GLU A 556 -1.83 13.77 -54.66
CA GLU A 556 -1.12 13.99 -53.40
C GLU A 556 -1.84 13.26 -52.25
N HIS A 557 -1.06 12.55 -51.45
CA HIS A 557 -1.51 11.86 -50.25
C HIS A 557 -0.72 12.36 -49.05
N SER A 558 -1.42 12.92 -48.07
CA SER A 558 -0.83 13.46 -46.85
C SER A 558 -0.98 12.49 -45.69
N CYS A 559 0.10 12.33 -44.92
CA CYS A 559 0.10 11.70 -43.62
C CYS A 559 -0.54 12.69 -42.63
N ASN A 560 -1.75 12.37 -42.17
CA ASN A 560 -2.48 13.16 -41.18
C ASN A 560 -2.44 12.48 -39.82
#